data_AF-A6KT72-F1
#
_entry.id   AF-A6KT72-F1
#
_cell.length_a   1.000
_cell.length_b   1.000
_cell.length_c   1.000
_cell.angle_alpha   90.00
_cell.angle_beta   90.00
_cell.angle_gamma   90.00
#
_symmetry.space_group_name_H-M   'P 1'
#
loop_
_entity.id
_entity.type
_entity.pdbx_description
1 polymer ?
#
loop_
_entity_poly.entity_id
_entity_poly.type
_entity_poly.pdbx_seq_one_letter_code
_entity_poly.pdbx_strand_id
1 'polypeptide(L)'
;MCDKMAASLRHTLLRLYPSLLRSSYVAQVPLQTLCTRSPPEDASSSLPVSPFENEPWKYLDSEEYQNRYGSRPVWADYRRNHKGGVPPQRTRKTCIRKDKVAGNPCPICRDHKLHVDFRGSV
;
A
#
# COMPACT_ATOMS: atom_id res chain seq x y z
N MET A 1 -45.60 62.97 -16.94
CA MET A 1 -45.49 62.88 -15.47
C MET A 1 -44.39 61.87 -15.17
N CYS A 2 -43.31 62.14 -14.47
CA CYS A 2 -42.58 63.35 -14.11
C CYS A 2 -41.13 62.88 -13.86
N ASP A 3 -40.21 63.79 -14.11
CA ASP A 3 -38.77 63.71 -14.01
C ASP A 3 -38.18 63.30 -12.64
N LYS A 4 -36.96 62.72 -12.73
CA LYS A 4 -35.72 62.96 -11.95
C LYS A 4 -35.72 62.96 -10.41
N MET A 5 -34.62 62.40 -9.87
CA MET A 5 -33.63 62.96 -8.92
C MET A 5 -32.92 61.77 -8.23
N ALA A 6 -31.64 61.50 -8.44
CA ALA A 6 -30.45 62.17 -7.87
C ALA A 6 -30.27 61.98 -6.35
N ALA A 7 -29.00 61.81 -5.95
CA ALA A 7 -28.44 61.88 -4.60
C ALA A 7 -28.69 60.67 -3.67
N SER A 8 -27.86 60.33 -2.68
CA SER A 8 -26.48 60.66 -2.30
C SER A 8 -26.18 59.80 -1.06
N LEU A 9 -24.89 59.67 -0.77
CA LEU A 9 -24.19 59.15 0.41
C LEU A 9 -24.98 58.78 1.69
N ARG A 10 -24.65 57.57 2.18
CA ARG A 10 -24.21 57.19 3.53
C ARG A 10 -24.81 57.96 4.72
N HIS A 11 -25.56 57.25 5.59
CA HIS A 11 -25.53 57.51 7.03
C HIS A 11 -25.97 56.29 7.87
N THR A 12 -24.99 55.75 8.60
CA THR A 12 -25.03 55.38 10.03
C THR A 12 -26.12 54.44 10.59
N LEU A 13 -25.63 53.25 10.99
CA LEU A 13 -25.65 52.69 12.35
C LEU A 13 -26.66 51.62 12.76
N LEU A 14 -26.04 50.49 13.15
CA LEU A 14 -26.33 49.60 14.28
C LEU A 14 -27.37 48.50 14.09
N ARG A 15 -26.94 47.34 14.63
CA ARG A 15 -27.69 46.19 15.14
C ARG A 15 -27.62 44.95 14.25
N LEU A 16 -27.14 43.78 14.66
CA LEU A 16 -26.64 43.26 15.94
C LEU A 16 -25.82 42.01 15.57
N TYR A 17 -24.59 41.92 16.08
CA TYR A 17 -23.85 40.65 16.20
C TYR A 17 -24.51 39.79 17.30
N PRO A 18 -24.60 38.47 17.10
CA PRO A 18 -24.39 37.52 18.18
C PRO A 18 -23.22 36.60 17.80
N SER A 19 -22.07 36.74 18.45
CA SER A 19 -21.69 36.07 19.70
C SER A 19 -20.99 34.74 19.43
N LEU A 20 -19.66 34.79 19.61
CA LEU A 20 -18.75 33.68 19.79
C LEU A 20 -19.27 32.69 20.83
N LEU A 21 -19.53 31.45 20.43
CA LEU A 21 -19.52 30.30 21.35
C LEU A 21 -18.88 29.09 20.64
N ARG A 22 -17.55 29.07 20.74
CA ARG A 22 -16.73 27.92 21.17
C ARG A 22 -17.50 26.60 21.32
N SER A 23 -17.33 25.69 20.39
CA SER A 23 -17.48 24.26 20.69
C SER A 23 -16.50 23.45 19.86
N SER A 24 -15.31 23.27 20.44
CA SER A 24 -14.33 22.28 20.00
C SER A 24 -14.83 20.90 20.40
N TYR A 25 -15.61 20.25 19.54
CA TYR A 25 -15.78 18.79 19.62
C TYR A 25 -14.56 18.13 18.98
N VAL A 26 -13.44 18.17 19.71
CA VAL A 26 -12.37 17.20 19.52
C VAL A 26 -12.96 15.87 19.99
N ALA A 27 -13.43 15.05 19.05
CA ALA A 27 -13.78 13.67 19.33
C ALA A 27 -12.48 12.97 19.76
N GLN A 28 -12.26 12.88 21.07
CA GLN A 28 -11.21 12.07 21.66
C GLN A 28 -11.54 10.62 21.30
N VAL A 29 -10.91 10.10 20.25
CA VAL A 29 -10.98 8.69 19.90
C VAL A 29 -10.21 7.92 20.99
N PRO A 30 -10.85 7.02 21.76
CA PRO A 30 -10.11 6.15 22.65
C PRO A 30 -9.30 5.17 21.78
N LEU A 31 -8.01 5.46 21.58
CA LEU A 31 -7.03 4.43 21.29
C LEU A 31 -7.00 3.57 22.54
N GLN A 32 -7.59 2.37 22.50
CA GLN A 32 -7.15 1.13 23.15
C GLN A 32 -8.27 0.09 23.06
N THR A 33 -8.10 -0.92 22.21
CA THR A 33 -8.50 -2.30 22.56
C THR A 33 -7.82 -3.30 21.62
N LEU A 34 -6.71 -3.84 22.13
CA LEU A 34 -6.34 -5.26 22.15
C LEU A 34 -6.44 -6.07 20.85
N CYS A 35 -5.26 -6.53 20.41
CA CYS A 35 -5.06 -7.61 19.46
C CYS A 35 -5.78 -8.89 19.92
N THR A 36 -6.93 -9.18 19.33
CA THR A 36 -7.45 -10.55 19.31
C THR A 36 -6.71 -11.29 18.20
N ARG A 37 -5.82 -12.23 18.55
CA ARG A 37 -5.36 -13.26 17.61
C ARG A 37 -6.60 -14.02 17.14
N SER A 38 -6.93 -13.89 15.85
CA SER A 38 -7.81 -14.84 15.20
C SER A 38 -7.19 -16.24 15.29
N PRO A 39 -7.98 -17.30 15.53
CA PRO A 39 -7.49 -18.68 15.44
C PRO A 39 -6.82 -18.90 14.07
N PRO A 40 -5.83 -19.80 13.96
CA PRO A 40 -5.31 -20.17 12.66
C PRO A 40 -6.47 -20.75 11.85
N GLU A 41 -6.92 -19.99 10.86
CA GLU A 41 -7.66 -20.57 9.75
C GLU A 41 -6.64 -21.45 9.03
N ASP A 42 -6.62 -22.75 9.36
CA ASP A 42 -5.94 -23.79 8.61
C ASP A 42 -6.65 -23.97 7.25
N ALA A 43 -6.75 -22.89 6.49
CA ALA A 43 -6.95 -22.95 5.06
C ALA A 43 -5.61 -23.46 4.51
N SER A 44 -5.56 -24.79 4.36
CA SER A 44 -4.52 -25.54 3.66
C SER A 44 -4.15 -24.83 2.36
N SER A 45 -3.20 -23.91 2.45
CA SER A 45 -2.56 -23.29 1.30
C SER A 45 -1.73 -24.40 0.69
N SER A 46 -2.17 -24.90 -0.46
CA SER A 46 -1.55 -26.02 -1.20
C SER A 46 -0.11 -25.74 -1.68
N LEU A 47 0.53 -24.67 -1.21
CA LEU A 47 1.90 -24.35 -1.50
C LEU A 47 2.79 -24.96 -0.42
N PRO A 48 3.85 -25.72 -0.77
CA PRO A 48 4.75 -26.28 0.22
C PRO A 48 5.37 -25.14 1.03
N VAL A 49 5.19 -25.20 2.35
CA VAL A 49 5.81 -24.26 3.29
C VAL A 49 7.33 -24.37 3.13
N SER A 50 7.97 -23.24 2.82
CA SER A 50 9.42 -23.21 2.62
C SER A 50 10.13 -23.43 3.96
N PRO A 51 11.17 -24.28 4.04
CA PRO A 51 11.99 -24.44 5.24
C PRO A 51 12.64 -23.14 5.75
N PHE A 52 12.74 -22.13 4.89
CA PHE A 52 13.43 -20.85 5.17
C PHE A 52 12.48 -19.73 5.63
N GLU A 53 11.21 -20.02 5.92
CA GLU A 53 10.22 -18.99 6.30
C GLU A 53 10.66 -18.17 7.52
N ASN A 54 11.27 -18.81 8.53
CA ASN A 54 11.69 -18.14 9.76
C ASN A 54 13.09 -17.50 9.66
N GLU A 55 13.92 -17.95 8.72
CA GLU A 55 15.31 -17.52 8.59
C GLU A 55 15.69 -17.35 7.10
N PRO A 56 15.17 -16.31 6.43
CA PRO A 56 15.31 -16.18 4.97
C PRO A 56 16.75 -16.00 4.50
N TRP A 57 17.60 -15.40 5.34
CA TRP A 57 19.02 -15.19 5.02
C TRP A 57 19.76 -16.51 4.78
N LYS A 58 19.34 -17.62 5.41
CA LYS A 58 19.94 -18.94 5.15
C LYS A 58 19.75 -19.42 3.71
N TYR A 59 18.67 -18.99 3.05
CA TYR A 59 18.47 -19.32 1.64
C TYR A 59 19.43 -18.54 0.74
N LEU A 60 19.72 -17.28 1.07
CA LEU A 60 20.66 -16.45 0.31
C LEU A 60 22.09 -17.01 0.35
N ASP A 61 22.48 -17.61 1.47
CA ASP A 61 23.78 -18.28 1.66
C ASP A 61 23.82 -19.71 1.09
N SER A 62 22.69 -20.24 0.61
CA SER A 62 22.60 -21.62 0.14
C SER A 62 23.23 -21.82 -1.25
N GLU A 63 23.76 -23.02 -1.49
CA GLU A 63 24.25 -23.42 -2.81
C GLU A 63 23.14 -23.40 -3.88
N GLU A 64 21.89 -23.63 -3.48
CA GLU A 64 20.75 -23.57 -4.40
C GLU A 64 20.54 -22.17 -4.98
N TYR A 65 20.63 -21.13 -4.13
CA TYR A 65 20.54 -19.73 -4.55
C TYR A 65 21.68 -19.39 -5.50
N GLN A 66 22.91 -19.79 -5.16
CA GLN A 66 24.09 -19.56 -5.98
C GLN A 66 24.01 -20.28 -7.34
N ASN A 67 23.48 -21.50 -7.38
CA ASN A 67 23.31 -22.23 -8.65
C ASN A 67 22.22 -21.60 -9.53
N ARG A 68 21.16 -21.03 -8.94
CA ARG A 68 20.03 -20.45 -9.67
C ARG A 68 20.28 -19.03 -10.15
N TYR A 69 20.80 -18.16 -9.28
CA TYR A 69 20.98 -16.73 -9.55
C TYR A 69 22.46 -16.36 -9.74
N GLY A 70 23.36 -17.10 -9.11
CA GLY A 70 24.80 -16.81 -9.12
C GLY A 70 25.10 -15.45 -8.51
N SER A 71 26.02 -14.73 -9.12
CA SER A 71 26.37 -13.35 -8.74
C SER A 71 25.41 -12.30 -9.31
N ARG A 72 24.40 -12.70 -10.09
CA ARG A 72 23.47 -11.76 -10.73
C ARG A 72 22.30 -11.47 -9.79
N PRO A 73 21.72 -10.26 -9.84
CA PRO A 73 20.56 -9.96 -9.03
C PRO A 73 19.36 -10.80 -9.47
N VAL A 74 18.47 -11.11 -8.52
CA VAL A 74 17.31 -12.00 -8.71
C VAL A 74 16.41 -11.61 -9.88
N TRP A 75 16.35 -10.34 -10.25
CA TRP A 75 15.49 -9.83 -11.32
C TRP A 75 16.14 -9.83 -12.71
N ALA A 76 17.42 -10.19 -12.83
CA ALA A 76 18.21 -10.01 -14.06
C ALA A 76 17.71 -10.83 -15.26
N ASP A 77 17.01 -11.93 -15.01
CA ASP A 77 16.44 -12.83 -16.02
C ASP A 77 14.92 -12.62 -16.21
N TYR A 78 14.32 -11.65 -15.51
CA TYR A 78 12.89 -11.39 -15.60
C TYR A 78 12.55 -10.28 -16.59
N ARG A 79 11.64 -10.59 -17.51
CA ARG A 79 11.08 -9.63 -18.47
C ARG A 79 9.56 -9.58 -18.37
N ARG A 80 9.00 -8.37 -18.31
CA ARG A 80 7.55 -8.14 -18.27
C ARG A 80 6.94 -8.28 -19.66
N ASN A 81 5.79 -8.95 -19.71
CA ASN A 81 4.94 -8.95 -20.89
C ASN A 81 4.00 -7.74 -20.81
N HIS A 82 4.10 -6.83 -21.78
CA HIS A 82 3.19 -5.70 -21.95
C HIS A 82 2.97 -5.44 -23.44
N LYS A 83 1.88 -4.73 -23.76
CA LYS A 83 1.59 -4.33 -25.14
C LYS A 83 2.43 -3.10 -25.50
N GLY A 84 2.91 -3.04 -26.74
CA GLY A 84 3.65 -1.89 -27.29
C GLY A 84 5.09 -1.75 -26.75
N GLY A 85 5.80 -0.72 -27.21
CA GLY A 85 7.20 -0.47 -26.83
C GLY A 85 7.36 0.11 -25.41
N VAL A 86 6.38 0.85 -24.91
CA VAL A 86 6.43 1.48 -23.57
C VAL A 86 5.53 0.73 -22.60
N PRO A 87 6.05 0.23 -21.47
CA PRO A 87 5.25 -0.47 -20.47
C PRO A 87 4.32 0.49 -19.71
N PRO A 88 3.23 -0.03 -19.11
CA PRO A 88 2.45 0.72 -18.14
C PRO A 88 3.31 1.18 -16.97
N GLN A 89 3.12 2.44 -16.54
CA GLN A 89 3.87 3.08 -15.46
C GLN A 89 3.70 2.39 -14.10
N ARG A 90 2.58 1.69 -13.90
CA ARG A 90 2.33 0.89 -12.71
C ARG A 90 2.31 -0.59 -13.04
N THR A 91 2.94 -1.39 -12.19
CA THR A 91 2.87 -2.85 -12.24
C THR A 91 1.53 -3.34 -11.69
N ARG A 92 1.22 -4.62 -11.89
CA ARG A 92 0.05 -5.27 -11.29
C ARG A 92 0.13 -5.20 -9.76
N LYS A 93 -1.03 -5.17 -9.10
CA LYS A 93 -1.12 -5.10 -7.63
C LYS A 93 -0.54 -6.32 -6.91
N THR A 94 -0.78 -7.52 -7.43
CA THR A 94 -0.28 -8.78 -6.86
C THR A 94 -0.07 -9.81 -7.98
N CYS A 95 0.92 -10.70 -7.79
CA CYS A 95 1.16 -11.86 -8.63
C CYS A 95 0.31 -13.08 -8.22
N ILE A 96 -0.12 -13.14 -6.96
CA ILE A 96 -0.82 -14.28 -6.36
C ILE A 96 -2.26 -13.85 -6.04
N ARG A 97 -3.25 -14.61 -6.49
CA ARG A 97 -4.67 -14.36 -6.24
C ARG A 97 -5.36 -15.66 -5.85
N LYS A 98 -5.96 -15.72 -4.65
CA LYS A 98 -6.63 -16.94 -4.14
C LYS A 98 -5.77 -18.18 -4.33
N ASP A 99 -4.50 -18.10 -3.89
CA ASP A 99 -3.48 -19.16 -3.98
C ASP A 99 -3.05 -19.59 -5.39
N LYS A 100 -3.51 -18.87 -6.42
CA LYS A 100 -3.09 -19.08 -7.81
C LYS A 100 -2.04 -18.04 -8.21
N VAL A 101 -0.88 -18.53 -8.64
CA VAL A 101 0.21 -17.71 -9.17
C VAL A 101 -0.07 -17.34 -10.62
N ALA A 102 0.08 -16.07 -10.98
CA ALA A 102 -0.02 -15.60 -12.35
C ALA A 102 1.08 -16.22 -13.24
N GLY A 103 0.80 -16.46 -14.52
CA GLY A 103 1.71 -17.23 -15.40
C GLY A 103 3.12 -16.64 -15.62
N ASN A 104 3.28 -15.31 -15.55
CA ASN A 104 4.59 -14.66 -15.52
C ASN A 104 4.71 -13.86 -14.21
N PRO A 105 5.01 -14.49 -13.05
CA PRO A 105 5.08 -13.84 -11.74
C PRO A 105 6.36 -12.99 -11.60
N CYS A 106 6.38 -12.05 -10.66
CA CYS A 106 7.60 -11.24 -10.43
C CYS A 106 8.74 -12.11 -9.86
N PRO A 107 9.99 -11.63 -9.89
CA PRO A 107 11.16 -12.40 -9.44
C PRO A 107 11.07 -12.88 -7.99
N ILE A 108 10.32 -12.18 -7.15
CA ILE A 108 10.08 -12.55 -5.75
C ILE A 108 8.98 -13.62 -5.68
N CYS A 109 7.79 -13.37 -6.25
CA CYS A 109 6.66 -14.30 -6.16
C CYS A 109 6.81 -15.59 -6.98
N ARG A 110 7.83 -15.71 -7.85
CA ARG A 110 8.10 -16.95 -8.60
C ARG A 110 8.81 -17.99 -7.74
N ASP A 111 9.49 -17.55 -6.69
CA ASP A 111 10.33 -18.37 -5.83
C ASP A 111 9.84 -18.23 -4.39
N HIS A 112 9.18 -19.27 -3.90
CA HIS A 112 8.57 -19.28 -2.57
C HIS A 112 9.61 -19.36 -1.43
N LYS A 113 10.90 -19.57 -1.75
CA LYS A 113 11.99 -19.56 -0.76
C LYS A 113 12.48 -18.14 -0.46
N LEU A 114 12.21 -17.18 -1.34
CA LEU A 114 12.53 -15.77 -1.15
C LEU A 114 11.45 -15.08 -0.29
N HIS A 115 11.80 -14.81 0.96
CA HIS A 115 10.95 -14.06 1.89
C HIS A 115 11.49 -12.64 2.05
N VAL A 116 10.60 -11.65 1.95
CA VAL A 116 10.96 -10.23 2.10
C VAL A 116 10.81 -9.85 3.57
N ASP A 117 11.93 -9.90 4.28
CA ASP A 117 12.02 -9.55 5.70
C ASP A 117 12.88 -8.31 5.91
N PHE A 118 12.59 -7.54 6.95
CA PHE A 118 13.42 -6.39 7.35
C PHE A 118 14.80 -6.79 7.89
N ARG A 119 14.96 -8.06 8.29
CA ARG A 119 16.21 -8.62 8.86
C ARG A 119 17.20 -9.05 7.78
N GLY A 120 16.70 -9.34 6.58
CA GLY A 120 17.51 -9.68 5.42
C GLY A 120 17.72 -8.44 4.57
N SER A 121 18.96 -8.05 4.35
CA SER A 121 19.30 -7.08 3.31
C SER A 121 19.25 -7.77 1.95
N VAL A 122 18.27 -7.40 1.11
CA VAL A 122 18.20 -7.73 -0.33
C VAL A 122 19.15 -6.83 -1.11
#